data_AF-A0A946CFR9-F1
#
_entry.id   AF-A0A946CFR9-F1
#
_cell.length_a   1.000
_cell.length_b   1.000
_cell.length_c   1.000
_cell.angle_alpha   90.00
_cell.angle_beta   90.00
_cell.angle_gamma   90.00
#
_symmetry.space_group_name_H-M   'P 1'
#
loop_
_entity.id
_entity.type
_entity.pdbx_description
1 polymer ?
#
loop_
_entity_poly.entity_id
_entity_poly.type
_entity_poly.pdbx_seq_one_letter_code
_entity_poly.pdbx_strand_id
1 'polypeptide(L)'
;MNNPFTSNFESFEGPISPLVKDLHGDKFEQLKGLISGEEGVLVSLRAPRAGYGKTMLLSRLREEMQGVCVMVPIDLSADSRINEKDILVRLLDQFASVLPGKRNLTRLDFSVRRILANALIPLVESGEVPSPNRTESLRSLRESPEQVFDFHKDSAAVAQWVRNQFLALSPRFVSVIGQKCGGVTSDLSQWFAALSEFAMAPVEEQ
;
A
#
# COMPACT_ATOMS: atom_id res chain seq x y z
N MET A 1 22.92 22.16 -20.18
CA MET A 1 21.63 22.77 -20.57
C MET A 1 20.55 22.05 -19.77
N ASN A 2 19.99 22.67 -18.73
CA ASN A 2 19.01 21.99 -17.86
C ASN A 2 17.73 21.69 -18.65
N ASN A 3 17.27 20.45 -18.60
CA ASN A 3 16.07 20.00 -19.27
C ASN A 3 14.85 20.68 -18.61
N PRO A 4 14.04 21.50 -19.33
CA PRO A 4 12.89 22.18 -18.74
C PRO A 4 11.75 21.23 -18.34
N PHE A 5 11.88 19.92 -18.60
CA PHE A 5 10.92 18.89 -18.20
C PHE A 5 11.34 18.11 -16.94
N THR A 6 12.57 18.27 -16.42
CA THR A 6 12.95 17.65 -15.14
C THR A 6 12.23 18.31 -13.96
N SER A 7 11.97 19.62 -14.00
CA SER A 7 11.19 20.32 -12.96
C SER A 7 9.71 19.92 -12.94
N ASN A 8 9.19 19.35 -14.04
CA ASN A 8 7.81 18.85 -14.07
C ASN A 8 7.68 17.47 -13.42
N PHE A 9 8.79 16.74 -13.22
CA PHE A 9 8.76 15.55 -12.37
C PHE A 9 8.82 15.92 -10.88
N GLU A 10 9.53 17.00 -10.52
CA GLU A 10 9.44 17.59 -9.17
C GLU A 10 8.01 18.12 -8.86
N SER A 11 7.24 18.49 -9.88
CA SER A 11 5.83 18.91 -9.70
C SER A 11 4.85 17.78 -9.36
N PHE A 12 5.33 16.54 -9.18
CA PHE A 12 4.53 15.48 -8.55
C PHE A 12 4.36 15.68 -7.03
N GLU A 13 5.05 16.62 -6.39
CA GLU A 13 5.01 16.87 -4.94
C GLU A 13 4.07 18.02 -4.49
N GLY A 14 3.47 18.78 -5.41
CA GLY A 14 2.61 19.94 -5.08
C GLY A 14 1.15 19.79 -5.53
N PRO A 15 0.20 20.58 -4.98
CA PRO A 15 -1.19 20.56 -5.43
C PRO A 15 -1.28 21.04 -6.87
N ILE A 16 -1.90 20.25 -7.73
CA ILE A 16 -1.96 20.49 -9.18
C ILE A 16 -3.10 21.49 -9.49
N SER A 17 -2.78 22.43 -10.39
CA SER A 17 -3.68 23.36 -11.10
C SER A 17 -5.01 22.68 -11.55
N PRO A 18 -6.14 23.42 -11.74
CA PRO A 18 -7.47 22.83 -11.87
C PRO A 18 -7.51 21.71 -12.90
N LEU A 19 -7.82 20.50 -12.43
CA LEU A 19 -7.94 19.29 -13.24
C LEU A 19 -8.83 19.57 -14.46
N VAL A 20 -8.26 19.52 -15.66
CA VAL A 20 -9.03 19.46 -16.91
C VAL A 20 -9.62 18.06 -17.00
N LYS A 21 -10.77 17.85 -16.33
CA LYS A 21 -11.43 16.53 -16.18
C LYS A 21 -11.78 15.87 -17.52
N ASP A 22 -11.89 16.65 -18.60
CA ASP A 22 -12.37 16.16 -19.89
C ASP A 22 -11.24 15.85 -20.89
N LEU A 23 -10.00 16.27 -20.60
CA LEU A 23 -8.88 16.04 -21.51
C LEU A 23 -8.45 14.57 -21.45
N HIS A 24 -8.58 13.86 -22.58
CA HIS A 24 -8.28 12.43 -22.73
C HIS A 24 -9.14 11.49 -21.86
N GLY A 25 -10.39 11.85 -21.55
CA GLY A 25 -11.30 11.06 -20.70
C GLY A 25 -11.36 9.57 -21.05
N ASP A 26 -11.60 9.22 -22.31
CA ASP A 26 -11.66 7.81 -22.74
C ASP A 26 -10.35 7.05 -22.49
N LYS A 27 -9.21 7.72 -22.66
CA LYS A 27 -7.88 7.12 -22.42
C LYS A 27 -7.58 6.98 -20.93
N PHE A 28 -8.10 7.90 -20.12
CA PHE A 28 -8.02 7.81 -18.67
C PHE A 28 -8.80 6.60 -18.15
N GLU A 29 -10.07 6.43 -18.57
CA GLU A 29 -10.87 5.28 -18.16
C GLU A 29 -10.27 3.95 -18.65
N GLN A 30 -9.74 3.93 -19.89
CA GLN A 30 -9.02 2.76 -20.40
C GLN A 30 -7.80 2.41 -19.53
N LEU A 31 -6.98 3.39 -19.16
CA LEU A 31 -5.80 3.16 -18.33
C LEU A 31 -6.20 2.72 -16.91
N LYS A 32 -7.23 3.34 -16.33
CA LYS A 32 -7.78 2.97 -15.02
C LYS A 32 -8.26 1.52 -15.02
N GLY A 33 -8.99 1.10 -16.05
CA GLY A 33 -9.45 -0.27 -16.21
C GLY A 33 -8.30 -1.28 -16.28
N LEU A 34 -7.24 -0.96 -17.03
CA LEU A 34 -6.05 -1.80 -17.14
C LEU A 34 -5.32 -1.98 -15.81
N ILE A 35 -5.17 -0.91 -15.03
CA ILE A 35 -4.43 -0.94 -13.76
C ILE A 35 -5.25 -1.54 -12.61
N SER A 36 -6.59 -1.49 -12.71
CA SER A 36 -7.47 -2.06 -11.69
C SER A 36 -7.70 -3.56 -11.84
N GLY A 37 -7.09 -4.19 -12.85
CA GLY A 37 -7.19 -5.63 -13.08
C GLY A 37 -6.46 -6.47 -12.04
N GLU A 38 -6.78 -7.77 -11.99
CA GLU A 38 -6.14 -8.73 -11.08
C GLU A 38 -4.73 -9.13 -11.54
N GLU A 39 -4.45 -9.01 -12.84
CA GLU A 39 -3.16 -9.36 -13.44
C GLU A 39 -2.26 -8.12 -13.61
N GLY A 40 -0.96 -8.30 -13.41
CA GLY A 40 0.04 -7.28 -13.70
C GLY A 40 0.16 -7.04 -15.20
N VAL A 41 -0.05 -5.79 -15.63
CA VAL A 41 0.02 -5.40 -17.05
C VAL A 41 1.16 -4.42 -17.33
N LEU A 42 1.82 -4.59 -18.47
CA LEU A 42 2.83 -3.64 -18.95
C LEU A 42 2.20 -2.66 -19.95
N VAL A 43 2.18 -1.37 -19.60
CA VAL A 43 1.51 -0.33 -20.41
C VAL A 43 2.52 0.69 -20.95
N SER A 44 2.51 0.89 -22.27
CA SER A 44 3.31 1.92 -22.95
C SER A 44 2.42 3.09 -23.39
N LEU A 45 2.49 4.22 -22.68
CA LEU A 45 1.79 5.45 -23.07
C LEU A 45 2.52 6.20 -24.20
N ARG A 46 1.95 6.17 -25.40
CA ARG A 46 2.48 6.89 -26.57
C ARG A 46 1.67 8.16 -26.86
N ALA A 47 2.36 9.22 -27.29
CA ALA A 47 1.72 10.45 -27.72
C ALA A 47 2.42 11.04 -28.96
N PRO A 48 1.71 11.76 -29.84
CA PRO A 48 2.26 12.25 -31.11
C PRO A 48 3.39 13.26 -30.96
N ARG A 49 3.37 14.04 -29.88
CA ARG A 49 4.38 15.06 -29.55
C ARG A 49 4.56 15.20 -28.04
N ALA A 50 5.67 15.83 -27.63
CA ALA A 50 5.86 16.25 -26.24
C ALA A 50 4.73 17.21 -25.82
N GLY A 51 4.38 17.22 -24.52
CA GLY A 51 3.32 18.08 -24.00
C GLY A 51 1.88 17.61 -24.26
N TYR A 52 1.64 16.46 -24.88
CA TYR A 52 0.29 15.94 -25.14
C TYR A 52 -0.49 15.45 -23.91
N GLY A 53 0.02 15.67 -22.70
CA GLY A 53 -0.70 15.36 -21.45
C GLY A 53 -0.44 13.98 -20.83
N LYS A 54 0.59 13.23 -21.22
CA LYS A 54 0.91 11.93 -20.60
C LYS A 54 1.13 12.03 -19.07
N THR A 55 1.98 12.95 -18.64
CA THR A 55 2.28 13.20 -17.21
C THR A 55 1.03 13.66 -16.46
N MET A 56 0.18 14.47 -17.08
CA MET A 56 -1.08 14.94 -16.51
C MET A 56 -2.07 13.78 -16.32
N LEU A 57 -2.17 12.86 -17.29
CA LEU A 57 -3.02 11.67 -17.20
C LEU A 57 -2.55 10.74 -16.06
N LEU A 58 -1.23 10.51 -15.94
CA LEU A 58 -0.65 9.73 -14.84
C LEU A 58 -0.85 10.40 -13.48
N SER A 59 -0.74 11.73 -13.40
CA SER A 59 -0.96 12.48 -12.16
C SER A 59 -2.41 12.40 -11.68
N ARG A 60 -3.37 12.58 -12.61
CA ARG A 60 -4.80 12.39 -12.33
C ARG A 60 -5.09 10.96 -11.85
N LEU A 61 -4.47 9.97 -12.49
CA LEU A 61 -4.67 8.57 -12.11
C LEU A 61 -4.15 8.28 -10.72
N ARG A 62 -3.01 8.86 -10.36
CA ARG A 62 -2.45 8.77 -9.00
C ARG A 62 -3.39 9.36 -7.95
N GLU A 63 -4.01 10.50 -8.22
CA GLU A 63 -4.98 11.12 -7.31
C GLU A 63 -6.25 10.27 -7.16
N GLU A 64 -6.80 9.80 -8.28
CA GLU A 64 -8.00 8.96 -8.29
C GLU A 64 -7.78 7.61 -7.57
N MET A 65 -6.57 7.05 -7.69
CA MET A 65 -6.24 5.71 -7.19
C MET A 65 -5.44 5.74 -5.87
N GLN A 66 -5.29 6.90 -5.23
CA GLN A 66 -4.41 7.10 -4.07
C GLN A 66 -4.76 6.19 -2.87
N GLY A 67 -6.01 5.76 -2.76
CA GLY A 67 -6.49 4.85 -1.71
C GLY A 67 -6.38 3.36 -2.04
N VAL A 68 -6.02 3.00 -3.27
CA VAL A 68 -6.04 1.62 -3.78
C VAL A 68 -4.68 1.17 -4.30
N CYS A 69 -3.87 2.09 -4.85
CA CYS A 69 -2.55 1.77 -5.38
C CYS A 69 -1.49 2.76 -4.92
N VAL A 70 -0.24 2.30 -4.89
CA VAL A 70 0.95 3.14 -4.73
C VAL A 70 1.66 3.21 -6.08
N MET A 71 1.79 4.42 -6.63
CA MET A 71 2.57 4.65 -7.83
C MET A 71 3.96 5.13 -7.47
N VAL A 72 4.99 4.47 -7.99
CA VAL A 72 6.38 4.83 -7.76
C VAL A 72 7.01 5.31 -9.06
N PRO A 73 7.35 6.60 -9.18
CA PRO A 73 8.03 7.13 -10.35
C PRO A 73 9.46 6.59 -10.40
N ILE A 74 9.88 6.14 -11.59
CA ILE A 74 11.25 5.70 -11.87
C ILE A 74 11.79 6.62 -12.96
N ASP A 75 12.77 7.45 -12.61
CA ASP A 75 13.42 8.34 -13.56
C ASP A 75 14.46 7.57 -14.38
N LEU A 76 14.20 7.50 -15.68
CA LEU A 76 15.13 6.92 -16.64
C LEU A 76 16.04 8.03 -17.17
N SER A 77 17.21 8.21 -16.55
CA SER A 77 18.23 9.12 -17.06
C SER A 77 19.22 8.37 -17.97
N ALA A 78 19.75 9.03 -18.99
CA ALA A 78 20.69 8.43 -19.94
C ALA A 78 22.01 7.98 -19.28
N ASP A 79 22.38 8.60 -18.15
CA ASP A 79 23.65 8.40 -17.47
C ASP A 79 23.56 7.41 -16.29
N SER A 80 22.35 6.99 -15.90
CA SER A 80 22.12 6.04 -14.82
C SER A 80 21.53 4.74 -15.35
N ARG A 81 22.24 3.62 -15.18
CA ARG A 81 21.60 2.31 -15.31
C ARG A 81 20.60 2.14 -14.18
N ILE A 82 19.39 1.69 -14.52
CA ILE A 82 18.41 1.28 -13.51
C ILE A 82 19.03 0.15 -12.69
N ASN A 83 19.17 0.38 -11.39
CA ASN A 83 19.58 -0.63 -10.44
C ASN A 83 18.35 -1.13 -9.69
N GLU A 84 18.19 -2.45 -9.62
CA GLU A 84 17.08 -3.10 -8.90
C GLU A 84 17.02 -2.65 -7.44
N LYS A 85 18.17 -2.49 -6.79
CA LYS A 85 18.25 -2.02 -5.41
C LYS A 85 17.69 -0.60 -5.26
N ASP A 86 17.98 0.28 -6.21
CA ASP A 86 17.52 1.68 -6.15
C ASP A 86 16.00 1.77 -6.36
N ILE A 87 15.44 0.92 -7.22
CA ILE A 87 13.98 0.81 -7.36
C ILE A 87 13.35 0.34 -6.05
N LEU A 88 13.91 -0.71 -5.43
CA LEU A 88 13.40 -1.26 -4.19
C LEU A 88 13.47 -0.25 -3.04
N VAL A 89 14.57 0.49 -2.91
CA VAL A 89 14.71 1.56 -1.92
C VAL A 89 13.65 2.65 -2.15
N ARG A 90 13.46 3.11 -3.39
CA ARG A 90 12.41 4.11 -3.71
C ARG A 90 11.00 3.61 -3.40
N LEU A 91 10.72 2.33 -3.68
CA LEU A 91 9.45 1.71 -3.29
C LEU A 91 9.27 1.76 -1.77
N LEU A 92 10.28 1.30 -1.03
CA LEU A 92 10.25 1.28 0.43
C LEU A 92 10.13 2.68 1.02
N ASP A 93 10.83 3.69 0.49
CA ASP A 93 10.72 5.09 0.94
C ASP A 93 9.29 5.62 0.79
N GLN A 94 8.65 5.33 -0.34
CA GLN A 94 7.25 5.70 -0.56
C GLN A 94 6.32 5.00 0.45
N PHE A 95 6.57 3.72 0.75
CA PHE A 95 5.79 2.98 1.76
C PHE A 95 6.10 3.42 3.20
N ALA A 96 7.32 3.84 3.50
CA ALA A 96 7.74 4.35 4.80
C ALA A 96 7.30 5.80 5.04
N SER A 97 6.84 6.52 4.01
CA SER A 97 6.31 7.88 4.17
C SER A 97 5.08 7.91 5.08
N VAL A 98 5.04 8.93 5.97
CA VAL A 98 3.93 9.16 6.89
C VAL A 98 2.68 9.56 6.12
N LEU A 99 1.55 8.94 6.45
CA LEU A 99 0.25 9.27 5.90
C LEU A 99 -0.24 10.64 6.43
N PRO A 100 -0.62 11.57 5.55
CA PRO A 100 -1.19 12.85 5.97
C PRO A 100 -2.40 12.65 6.89
N GLY A 101 -2.41 13.31 8.05
CA GLY A 101 -3.52 13.25 9.01
C GLY A 101 -3.64 11.95 9.82
N LYS A 102 -2.72 10.99 9.68
CA LYS A 102 -2.68 9.75 10.47
C LYS A 102 -1.43 9.75 11.34
N ARG A 103 -1.60 9.91 12.66
CA ARG A 103 -0.58 10.01 13.73
C ARG A 103 0.71 9.20 13.46
N ASN A 104 1.65 9.75 12.70
CA ASN A 104 2.91 9.12 12.32
C ASN A 104 2.79 7.72 11.68
N LEU A 105 1.62 7.39 11.14
CA LEU A 105 1.36 6.08 10.54
C LEU A 105 1.94 6.05 9.14
N THR A 106 2.90 5.17 8.86
CA THR A 106 3.43 5.01 7.51
C THR A 106 2.41 4.29 6.61
N ARG A 107 2.52 4.43 5.29
CA ARG A 107 1.71 3.65 4.34
C ARG A 107 1.91 2.16 4.53
N LEU A 108 3.13 1.73 4.84
CA LEU A 108 3.47 0.35 5.11
C LEU A 108 2.74 -0.15 6.35
N ASP A 109 2.85 0.56 7.47
CA ASP A 109 2.19 0.18 8.73
C ASP A 109 0.66 0.13 8.55
N PHE A 110 0.07 1.13 7.88
CA PHE A 110 -1.35 1.12 7.53
C PHE A 110 -1.76 -0.15 6.75
N SER A 111 -1.00 -0.53 5.73
CA SER A 111 -1.26 -1.75 4.95
C SER A 111 -1.10 -3.01 5.79
N VAL A 112 -0.06 -3.11 6.62
CA VAL A 112 0.18 -4.28 7.48
C VAL A 112 -0.95 -4.48 8.48
N ARG A 113 -1.41 -3.41 9.15
CA ARG A 113 -2.55 -3.47 10.08
C ARG A 113 -3.82 -3.99 9.40
N ARG A 114 -4.04 -3.66 8.13
CA ARG A 114 -5.16 -4.19 7.32
C ARG A 114 -4.96 -5.64 6.92
N ILE A 115 -3.73 -6.04 6.56
CA ILE A 115 -3.40 -7.45 6.28
C ILE A 115 -3.69 -8.31 7.51
N LEU A 116 -3.26 -7.87 8.68
CA LEU A 116 -3.53 -8.54 9.96
C LEU A 116 -5.03 -8.65 10.24
N ALA A 117 -5.79 -7.58 10.03
CA ALA A 117 -7.25 -7.63 10.17
C ALA A 117 -7.90 -8.62 9.19
N ASN A 118 -7.50 -8.58 7.92
CA ASN A 118 -8.00 -9.48 6.88
C ASN A 118 -7.66 -10.95 7.13
N ALA A 119 -6.58 -11.21 7.86
CA ALA A 119 -6.17 -12.53 8.29
C ALA A 119 -6.90 -12.98 9.57
N LEU A 120 -7.17 -12.06 10.51
CA LEU A 120 -7.82 -12.37 11.78
C LEU A 120 -9.34 -12.54 11.65
N ILE A 121 -10.00 -11.77 10.78
CA ILE A 121 -11.47 -11.82 10.59
C ILE A 121 -11.98 -13.26 10.37
N PRO A 122 -11.43 -14.05 9.41
CA PRO A 122 -11.90 -15.43 9.18
C PRO A 122 -11.67 -16.36 10.37
N LEU A 123 -10.62 -16.13 11.18
CA LEU A 123 -10.34 -16.94 12.36
C LEU A 123 -11.32 -16.64 13.50
N VAL A 124 -11.74 -15.39 13.65
CA VAL A 124 -12.82 -15.00 14.58
C VAL A 124 -14.18 -15.49 14.09
N GLU A 125 -14.41 -15.50 12.78
CA GLU A 125 -15.64 -16.00 12.18
C GLU A 125 -15.80 -17.52 12.30
N SER A 126 -14.71 -18.27 12.14
CA SER A 126 -14.72 -19.73 12.32
C SER A 126 -14.76 -20.14 13.79
N GLY A 127 -14.42 -19.24 14.72
CA GLY A 127 -14.30 -19.53 16.15
C GLY A 127 -12.95 -20.12 16.55
N GLU A 128 -12.00 -20.22 15.62
CA GLU A 128 -10.61 -20.62 15.92
C GLU A 128 -9.93 -19.60 16.86
N VAL A 129 -10.22 -18.31 16.67
CA VAL A 129 -9.83 -17.27 17.62
C VAL A 129 -11.04 -16.90 18.49
N PRO A 130 -10.97 -17.10 19.82
CA PRO A 130 -12.06 -16.75 20.71
C PRO A 130 -12.23 -15.23 20.80
N SER A 131 -13.48 -14.77 20.81
CA SER A 131 -13.80 -13.34 20.90
C SER A 131 -14.96 -13.12 21.90
N PRO A 132 -14.74 -12.36 23.00
CA PRO A 132 -15.78 -12.11 24.01
C PRO A 132 -17.04 -11.44 23.45
N ASN A 133 -16.86 -10.47 22.54
CA ASN A 133 -17.95 -9.86 21.77
C ASN A 133 -17.65 -9.96 20.28
N ARG A 134 -18.02 -11.10 19.68
CA ARG A 134 -17.74 -11.42 18.28
C ARG A 134 -18.25 -10.35 17.31
N THR A 135 -19.47 -9.85 17.50
CA THR A 135 -20.09 -8.87 16.60
C THR A 135 -19.33 -7.54 16.61
N GLU A 136 -18.99 -7.04 17.80
CA GLU A 136 -18.25 -5.79 17.93
C GLU A 136 -16.80 -5.93 17.45
N SER A 137 -16.14 -7.04 17.79
CA SER A 137 -14.76 -7.30 17.34
C SER A 137 -14.65 -7.35 15.83
N LEU A 138 -15.58 -8.05 15.15
CA LEU A 138 -15.63 -8.08 13.69
C LEU A 138 -15.95 -6.72 13.07
N ARG A 139 -16.77 -5.89 13.73
CA ARG A 139 -17.03 -4.52 13.28
C ARG A 139 -15.75 -3.69 13.34
N SER A 140 -15.07 -3.64 14.48
CA SER A 140 -13.83 -2.88 14.66
C SER A 140 -12.72 -3.33 13.72
N LEU A 141 -12.57 -4.65 13.52
CA LEU A 141 -11.60 -5.21 12.57
C LEU A 141 -11.85 -4.78 11.11
N ARG A 142 -13.10 -4.51 10.73
CA ARG A 142 -13.44 -4.07 9.36
C ARG A 142 -13.38 -2.56 9.21
N GLU A 143 -13.84 -1.82 10.21
CA GLU A 143 -14.02 -0.37 10.14
C GLU A 143 -12.79 0.43 10.55
N SER A 144 -11.97 -0.08 11.48
CA SER A 144 -10.79 0.63 11.98
C SER A 144 -9.59 -0.29 12.28
N PRO A 145 -9.07 -1.05 11.29
CA PRO A 145 -7.89 -1.90 11.45
C PRO A 145 -6.70 -1.17 12.08
N GLU A 146 -6.49 0.10 11.73
CA GLU A 146 -5.36 0.88 12.20
C GLU A 146 -5.42 1.17 13.70
N GLN A 147 -6.61 1.21 14.28
CA GLN A 147 -6.79 1.42 15.73
C GLN A 147 -6.74 0.09 16.49
N VAL A 148 -7.26 -0.98 15.89
CA VAL A 148 -7.29 -2.32 16.48
C VAL A 148 -5.88 -2.91 16.58
N PHE A 149 -5.08 -2.72 15.53
CA PHE A 149 -3.68 -3.18 15.45
C PHE A 149 -2.69 -2.06 15.75
N ASP A 150 -2.99 -1.22 16.75
CA ASP A 150 -2.05 -0.21 17.23
C ASP A 150 -1.05 -0.80 18.22
N PHE A 151 0.02 -1.40 17.69
CA PHE A 151 1.04 -2.09 18.50
C PHE A 151 1.83 -1.17 19.44
N HIS A 152 1.78 0.14 19.19
CA HIS A 152 2.41 1.18 20.01
C HIS A 152 1.51 1.65 21.16
N LYS A 153 0.28 1.15 21.25
CA LYS A 153 -0.67 1.49 22.31
C LYS A 153 -0.93 0.28 23.21
N ASP A 154 -0.54 0.39 24.47
CA ASP A 154 -0.78 -0.69 25.46
C ASP A 154 -2.27 -1.00 25.66
N SER A 155 -3.13 0.00 25.47
CA SER A 155 -4.58 -0.17 25.58
C SER A 155 -5.21 -0.90 24.37
N ALA A 156 -4.45 -1.16 23.30
CA ALA A 156 -4.95 -1.88 22.12
C ALA A 156 -4.88 -3.39 22.38
N ALA A 157 -5.87 -3.92 23.12
CA ALA A 157 -5.86 -5.30 23.61
C ALA A 157 -5.68 -6.35 22.49
N VAL A 158 -6.28 -6.14 21.32
CA VAL A 158 -6.12 -7.05 20.16
C VAL A 158 -4.69 -7.04 19.64
N ALA A 159 -4.09 -5.86 19.47
CA ALA A 159 -2.69 -5.72 19.04
C ALA A 159 -1.74 -6.45 20.02
N GLN A 160 -1.90 -6.20 21.32
CA GLN A 160 -1.05 -6.83 22.33
C GLN A 160 -1.25 -8.35 22.40
N TRP A 161 -2.49 -8.82 22.28
CA TRP A 161 -2.78 -10.24 22.23
C TRP A 161 -2.16 -10.91 20.99
N VAL A 162 -2.32 -10.32 19.80
CA VAL A 162 -1.71 -10.84 18.57
C VAL A 162 -0.18 -10.85 18.67
N ARG A 163 0.43 -9.81 19.22
CA ARG A 163 1.89 -9.77 19.47
C ARG A 163 2.34 -10.95 20.32
N ASN A 164 1.63 -11.22 21.41
CA ASN A 164 1.96 -12.31 22.34
C ASN A 164 1.72 -13.70 21.74
N GLN A 165 0.77 -13.83 20.82
CA GLN A 165 0.41 -15.10 20.17
C GLN A 165 0.99 -15.25 18.76
N PHE A 166 1.87 -14.33 18.33
CA PHE A 166 2.25 -14.21 16.92
C PHE A 166 2.84 -15.51 16.35
N LEU A 167 3.72 -16.18 17.09
CA LEU A 167 4.30 -17.45 16.67
C LEU A 167 3.25 -18.55 16.43
N ALA A 168 2.18 -18.58 17.23
CA ALA A 168 1.10 -19.55 17.10
C ALA A 168 0.10 -19.17 15.98
N LEU A 169 -0.17 -17.87 15.81
CA LEU A 169 -1.14 -17.36 14.82
C LEU A 169 -0.55 -17.22 13.42
N SER A 170 0.75 -16.97 13.29
CA SER A 170 1.40 -16.68 12.00
C SER A 170 1.12 -17.75 10.94
N PRO A 171 1.24 -19.07 11.21
CA PRO A 171 0.89 -20.09 10.22
C PRO A 171 -0.57 -20.02 9.75
N ARG A 172 -1.49 -19.65 10.64
CA ARG A 172 -2.92 -19.49 10.31
C ARG A 172 -3.16 -18.25 9.48
N PHE A 173 -2.54 -17.13 9.82
CA PHE A 173 -2.60 -15.91 9.02
C PHE A 173 -2.05 -16.13 7.61
N VAL A 174 -0.89 -16.77 7.49
CA VAL A 174 -0.29 -17.11 6.18
C VAL A 174 -1.23 -18.02 5.38
N SER A 175 -1.86 -19.01 6.02
CA SER A 175 -2.85 -19.87 5.34
C SER A 175 -4.06 -19.08 4.82
N VAL A 176 -4.63 -18.19 5.65
CA VAL A 176 -5.78 -17.36 5.27
C VAL A 176 -5.44 -16.40 4.13
N ILE A 177 -4.29 -15.74 4.21
CA ILE A 177 -3.82 -14.81 3.19
C ILE A 177 -3.50 -15.60 1.90
N GLY A 178 -2.81 -16.73 2.01
CA GLY A 178 -2.45 -17.58 0.87
C GLY A 178 -3.67 -18.06 0.09
N GLN A 179 -4.75 -18.44 0.79
CA GLN A 179 -6.02 -18.78 0.14
C GLN A 179 -6.63 -17.60 -0.65
N LYS A 180 -6.51 -16.38 -0.13
CA LYS A 180 -6.96 -15.17 -0.84
C LYS A 180 -6.05 -14.79 -2.01
N CYS A 181 -4.79 -15.18 -1.97
CA CYS A 181 -3.78 -14.94 -3.01
C CYS A 181 -3.62 -16.11 -3.99
N GLY A 182 -4.67 -16.90 -4.23
CA GLY A 182 -4.64 -17.99 -5.23
C GLY A 182 -3.83 -19.23 -4.82
N GLY A 183 -3.56 -19.42 -3.52
CA GLY A 183 -2.92 -20.62 -2.98
C GLY A 183 -1.39 -20.55 -2.82
N VAL A 184 -0.77 -19.38 -3.01
CA VAL A 184 0.68 -19.18 -2.84
C VAL A 184 1.03 -19.11 -1.35
N THR A 185 1.95 -19.97 -0.88
CA THR A 185 2.32 -20.04 0.56
C THR A 185 3.82 -19.99 0.86
N SER A 186 4.72 -20.41 -0.04
CA SER A 186 6.16 -20.55 0.27
C SER A 186 6.81 -19.21 0.60
N ASP A 187 6.62 -18.19 -0.23
CA ASP A 187 7.28 -16.88 -0.08
C ASP A 187 6.49 -15.96 0.85
N LEU A 188 5.19 -16.24 1.00
CA LEU A 188 4.26 -15.43 1.78
C LEU A 188 4.62 -15.42 3.27
N SER A 189 5.14 -16.53 3.80
CA SER A 189 5.52 -16.63 5.22
C SER A 189 6.63 -15.66 5.61
N GLN A 190 7.67 -15.53 4.77
CA GLN A 190 8.79 -14.63 5.00
C GLN A 190 8.36 -13.17 4.90
N TRP A 191 7.59 -12.82 3.86
CA TRP A 191 7.05 -11.48 3.71
C TRP A 191 6.11 -11.11 4.86
N PHE A 192 5.22 -12.02 5.26
CA PHE A 192 4.31 -11.77 6.36
C PHE A 192 5.04 -11.55 7.69
N ALA A 193 6.10 -12.32 7.97
CA ALA A 193 6.93 -12.13 9.14
C ALA A 193 7.62 -10.75 9.12
N ALA A 194 8.32 -10.41 8.04
CA ALA A 194 9.04 -9.14 7.92
C ALA A 194 8.09 -7.92 8.04
N LEU A 195 6.92 -7.99 7.40
CA LEU A 195 5.90 -6.95 7.47
C LEU A 195 5.32 -6.82 8.89
N SER A 196 5.03 -7.94 9.55
CA SER A 196 4.49 -7.94 10.91
C SER A 196 5.51 -7.41 11.91
N GLU A 197 6.78 -7.80 11.77
CA GLU A 197 7.89 -7.29 12.57
C GLU A 197 8.04 -5.78 12.41
N PHE A 198 7.94 -5.27 11.18
CA PHE A 198 7.94 -3.82 10.92
C PHE A 198 6.82 -3.09 11.66
N ALA A 199 5.58 -3.60 11.63
CA ALA A 199 4.46 -2.96 12.32
C ALA A 199 4.53 -3.07 13.86
N MET A 200 5.15 -4.14 14.37
CA MET A 200 5.32 -4.38 15.82
C MET A 200 6.59 -3.74 16.40
N ALA A 201 7.50 -3.27 15.55
CA ALA A 201 8.72 -2.62 15.97
C ALA A 201 8.40 -1.36 16.79
N PRO A 202 9.15 -1.10 17.88
CA PRO A 202 9.00 0.14 18.63
C PRO A 202 9.29 1.33 17.71
N VAL A 203 8.54 2.43 17.88
CA VAL A 203 8.91 3.70 17.25
C VAL A 203 10.16 4.20 17.98
N GLU A 204 11.27 4.33 17.28
CA GLU A 204 12.44 5.03 17.83
C GLU A 204 12.04 6.49 18.11
N GLU A 205 12.12 6.91 19.37
CA GLU A 205 11.99 8.33 19.73
C GLU A 205 13.16 9.08 19.09
N GLN A 206 12.89 9.87 18.06
CA GLN A 206 13.83 10.84 17.49
C GLN A 206 13.87 12.12 18.34
#